data_AF-A0A5D0SH75-F1
#
_entry.id   AF-A0A5D0SH75-F1
#
_cell.length_a   1.000
_cell.length_b   1.000
_cell.length_c   1.000
_cell.angle_alpha   90.00
_cell.angle_beta   90.00
_cell.angle_gamma   90.00
#
_symmetry.space_group_name_H-M   'P 1'
#
loop_
_entity.id
_entity.type
_entity.pdbx_description
1 polymer ?
#
loop_
_entity_poly.entity_id
_entity_poly.type
_entity_poly.pdbx_seq_one_letter_code
_entity_poly.pdbx_strand_id
1 'polypeptide(L)'
;MKKYLILALVLIFGVALFGEFSVGLNSLFFTNYSLGVPGTPTAGGVIGIDPRISFGPVYAGLSTPFMFFGASLGEGTGIIPFPPGLIWHAYIGGKFDIGNFYVMGDIGAVLVILLGNVPGMAPIRIGGGWYFSEHGFLELNTLAFLQDFFGSVGRFYYLELGYEF
;
A
#
# COMPACT_ATOMS: atom_id res chain seq x y z
N MET A 1 -1.88 2.50 -32.03
CA MET A 1 -3.11 2.95 -31.32
C MET A 1 -4.11 1.82 -31.14
N LYS A 2 -4.61 1.18 -32.20
CA LYS A 2 -5.60 0.08 -32.10
C LYS A 2 -5.17 -1.10 -31.19
N LYS A 3 -3.91 -1.53 -31.24
CA LYS A 3 -3.36 -2.61 -30.39
C LYS A 3 -3.41 -2.30 -28.88
N TYR A 4 -3.18 -1.06 -28.48
CA TYR A 4 -3.23 -0.65 -27.08
C TYR A 4 -4.67 -0.50 -26.60
N LEU A 5 -5.59 -0.08 -27.48
CA LEU A 5 -7.02 -0.01 -27.19
C LEU A 5 -7.62 -1.42 -26.99
N ILE A 6 -7.26 -2.37 -27.86
CA ILE A 6 -7.67 -3.77 -27.73
C ILE A 6 -7.09 -4.39 -26.46
N LEU A 7 -5.81 -4.14 -26.15
CA LEU A 7 -5.20 -4.60 -24.91
C LEU A 7 -5.91 -4.02 -23.67
N ALA A 8 -6.22 -2.72 -23.69
CA ALA A 8 -6.97 -2.07 -22.61
C ALA A 8 -8.38 -2.66 -22.46
N LEU A 9 -9.09 -2.91 -23.57
CA LEU A 9 -10.41 -3.56 -23.53
C LEU A 9 -10.34 -4.99 -23.02
N VAL A 10 -9.36 -5.79 -23.46
CA VAL A 10 -9.15 -7.16 -22.97
C VAL A 10 -8.84 -7.15 -21.47
N LEU A 11 -8.03 -6.21 -21.00
CA LEU A 11 -7.76 -6.05 -19.57
C LEU A 11 -9.03 -5.64 -18.81
N ILE A 12 -9.76 -4.63 -19.28
CA ILE A 12 -11.01 -4.17 -18.65
C ILE A 12 -12.06 -5.27 -18.62
N PHE A 13 -12.29 -5.98 -19.72
CA PHE A 13 -13.22 -7.11 -19.76
C PHE A 13 -12.74 -8.29 -18.94
N GLY A 14 -11.42 -8.56 -18.92
CA GLY A 14 -10.83 -9.57 -18.06
C GLY A 14 -11.12 -9.27 -16.59
N VAL A 15 -10.86 -8.03 -16.16
CA VAL A 15 -11.17 -7.52 -14.81
C VAL A 15 -12.65 -7.64 -14.51
N ALA A 16 -13.52 -7.21 -15.43
CA ALA A 16 -14.96 -7.24 -15.19
C ALA A 16 -15.55 -8.65 -15.13
N LEU A 17 -14.92 -9.64 -15.77
CA LEU A 17 -15.43 -11.01 -15.86
C LEU A 17 -14.82 -11.97 -14.83
N PHE A 18 -13.59 -11.74 -14.40
CA PHE A 18 -12.82 -12.69 -13.59
C PHE A 18 -12.04 -12.05 -12.44
N GLY A 19 -12.11 -10.72 -12.31
CA GLY A 19 -11.41 -9.99 -11.25
C GLY A 19 -12.29 -9.80 -10.03
N GLU A 20 -11.76 -10.10 -8.85
CA GLU A 20 -12.34 -9.67 -7.57
C GLU A 20 -11.91 -8.23 -7.32
N PHE A 21 -12.86 -7.32 -7.21
CA PHE A 21 -12.57 -5.93 -6.87
C PHE A 21 -12.66 -5.75 -5.36
N SER A 22 -11.69 -5.07 -4.77
CA SER A 22 -11.72 -4.71 -3.36
C SER A 22 -11.27 -3.27 -3.13
N VAL A 23 -11.72 -2.70 -2.01
CA VAL A 23 -11.28 -1.39 -1.53
C VAL A 23 -10.90 -1.50 -0.07
N GLY A 24 -9.66 -1.13 0.24
CA GLY A 24 -9.13 -1.02 1.59
C GLY A 24 -9.07 0.41 2.09
N LEU A 25 -9.30 0.61 3.39
CA LEU A 25 -8.80 1.74 4.15
C LEU A 25 -7.48 1.31 4.79
N ASN A 26 -6.39 1.98 4.42
CA ASN A 26 -5.07 1.60 4.88
C ASN A 26 -4.45 2.64 5.81
N SER A 27 -3.46 2.20 6.58
CA SER A 27 -2.67 3.01 7.48
C SER A 27 -1.22 2.54 7.44
N LEU A 28 -0.33 3.38 6.91
CA LEU A 28 1.11 3.19 6.97
C LEU A 28 1.64 3.90 8.22
N PHE A 29 2.17 3.15 9.17
CA PHE A 29 2.87 3.65 10.35
C PHE A 29 4.39 3.59 10.11
N PHE A 30 5.09 4.65 10.49
CA PHE A 30 6.53 4.71 10.42
C PHE A 30 7.12 5.28 11.71
N THR A 31 8.28 4.76 12.09
CA THR A 31 9.02 5.22 13.26
C THR A 31 10.45 5.56 12.86
N ASN A 32 10.92 6.74 13.25
CA ASN A 32 12.33 7.12 13.17
C ASN A 32 12.95 6.98 14.56
N TYR A 33 13.05 5.76 15.07
CA TYR A 33 13.95 5.44 16.17
C TYR A 33 15.22 4.84 15.55
N SER A 34 16.31 5.62 15.51
CA SER A 34 17.64 5.08 15.23
C SER A 34 18.40 4.97 16.55
N LEU A 35 18.72 3.74 16.98
CA LEU A 35 19.60 3.52 18.12
C LEU A 35 20.98 4.12 17.81
N GLY A 36 21.34 5.22 18.47
CA GLY A 36 22.67 5.82 18.40
C GLY A 36 22.82 7.09 17.56
N VAL A 37 21.73 7.69 17.04
CA VAL A 37 21.77 9.02 16.40
C VAL A 37 21.01 10.03 17.29
N PRO A 38 21.59 11.18 17.68
CA PRO A 38 20.87 12.22 18.39
C PRO A 38 19.83 12.84 17.44
N GLY A 39 18.56 12.47 17.62
CA GLY A 39 17.43 13.02 16.89
C GLY A 39 16.18 12.88 17.74
N THR A 40 15.27 13.85 17.66
CA THR A 40 13.99 13.78 18.35
C THR A 40 13.21 12.58 17.82
N PRO A 41 12.77 11.64 18.68
CA PRO A 41 11.96 10.52 18.24
C PRO A 41 10.68 11.01 17.59
N THR A 42 10.45 10.56 16.35
CA THR A 42 9.26 10.88 15.57
C THR A 42 8.56 9.59 15.17
N ALA A 43 7.27 9.50 15.52
CA ALA A 43 6.38 8.49 14.99
C ALA A 43 5.32 9.20 14.14
N GLY A 44 4.93 8.59 13.04
CA GLY A 44 3.87 9.13 12.22
C GLY A 44 3.15 8.03 11.47
N GLY A 45 2.05 8.43 10.85
CA GLY A 45 1.37 7.56 9.94
C GLY A 45 0.61 8.30 8.87
N VAL A 46 0.22 7.53 7.88
CA VAL A 46 -0.49 7.99 6.69
C VAL A 46 -1.69 7.10 6.49
N ILE A 47 -2.86 7.71 6.38
CA ILE A 47 -4.11 7.02 6.06
C ILE A 47 -4.39 7.21 4.57
N GLY A 48 -4.77 6.12 3.91
CA GLY A 48 -5.06 6.09 2.48
C GLY A 48 -6.19 5.15 2.12
N ILE A 49 -6.55 5.20 0.84
CA ILE A 49 -7.51 4.28 0.23
C ILE A 49 -6.73 3.39 -0.74
N ASP A 50 -7.05 2.10 -0.77
CA ASP A 50 -6.40 1.09 -1.59
C ASP A 50 -7.41 0.29 -2.42
N PRO A 51 -7.80 0.77 -3.61
CA PRO A 51 -8.50 -0.07 -4.59
C PRO A 51 -7.55 -1.12 -5.17
N ARG A 52 -8.00 -2.38 -5.15
CA ARG A 52 -7.26 -3.54 -5.64
C ARG A 52 -8.15 -4.41 -6.52
N ILE A 53 -7.52 -5.06 -7.50
CA ILE A 53 -8.11 -6.12 -8.31
C ILE A 53 -7.28 -7.38 -8.12
N SER A 54 -7.95 -8.50 -7.86
CA SER A 54 -7.34 -9.82 -7.73
C SER A 54 -7.81 -10.75 -8.85
N PHE A 55 -6.91 -11.61 -9.32
CA PHE A 55 -7.15 -12.67 -10.30
C PHE A 55 -6.51 -13.96 -9.78
N GLY A 56 -7.29 -14.72 -9.02
CA GLY A 56 -6.77 -15.85 -8.26
C GLY A 56 -5.61 -15.40 -7.35
N PRO A 57 -4.41 -15.99 -7.47
CA PRO A 57 -3.30 -15.66 -6.59
C PRO A 57 -2.61 -14.33 -6.94
N VAL A 58 -2.89 -13.70 -8.08
CA VAL A 58 -2.22 -12.46 -8.49
C VAL A 58 -3.13 -11.27 -8.21
N TYR A 59 -2.59 -10.19 -7.66
CA TYR A 59 -3.35 -8.95 -7.50
C TYR A 59 -2.52 -7.74 -7.93
N ALA A 60 -3.24 -6.67 -8.27
CA ALA A 60 -2.66 -5.35 -8.51
C ALA A 60 -3.56 -4.29 -7.88
N GLY A 61 -2.95 -3.23 -7.38
CA GLY A 61 -3.69 -2.15 -6.73
C GLY A 61 -3.02 -0.80 -6.88
N LEU A 62 -3.76 0.21 -6.47
CA LEU A 62 -3.38 1.60 -6.65
C LEU A 62 -3.81 2.41 -5.43
N SER A 63 -2.93 2.52 -4.45
CA SER A 63 -3.22 3.20 -3.19
C SER A 63 -2.86 4.69 -3.23
N THR A 64 -3.64 5.52 -2.53
CA THR A 64 -3.33 6.95 -2.37
C THR A 64 -3.61 7.43 -0.95
N PRO A 65 -2.68 8.19 -0.33
CA PRO A 65 -2.90 8.77 0.98
C PRO A 65 -3.80 10.00 0.90
N PHE A 66 -4.59 10.24 1.95
CA PHE A 66 -5.40 11.45 2.11
C PHE A 66 -5.23 12.15 3.47
N MET A 67 -4.55 11.51 4.42
CA MET A 67 -4.29 12.11 5.73
C MET A 67 -2.93 11.69 6.26
N PHE A 68 -2.19 12.65 6.80
CA PHE A 68 -0.93 12.43 7.49
C PHE A 68 -1.09 12.84 8.96
N PHE A 69 -0.53 12.05 9.87
CA PHE A 69 -0.42 12.39 11.28
C PHE A 69 1.00 12.11 11.78
N GLY A 70 1.49 12.93 12.70
CA GLY A 70 2.83 12.79 13.25
C GLY A 70 2.89 13.27 14.69
N ALA A 71 3.73 12.63 15.48
CA ALA A 71 4.08 13.04 16.83
C ALA A 71 5.60 13.07 16.95
N SER A 72 6.13 14.22 17.32
CA SER A 72 7.54 14.41 17.66
C SER A 72 7.62 14.81 19.13
N LEU A 73 8.52 14.18 19.90
CA LEU A 73 8.70 14.50 21.33
C LEU A 73 9.11 15.98 21.57
N GLY A 74 9.54 16.71 20.54
CA GLY A 74 9.93 18.12 20.62
C GLY A 74 8.95 19.10 19.98
N GLU A 75 8.08 18.66 19.07
CA GLU A 75 7.20 19.54 18.28
C GLU A 75 5.69 19.31 18.54
N GLY A 76 5.35 18.30 19.34
CA GLY A 76 3.96 17.94 19.63
C GLY A 76 3.32 17.05 18.56
N THR A 77 1.99 16.99 18.57
CA THR A 77 1.19 16.20 17.61
C THR A 77 0.64 17.10 16.50
N GLY A 78 0.78 16.68 15.25
CA GLY A 78 0.22 17.36 14.08
C GLY A 78 -0.62 16.41 13.23
N ILE A 79 -1.73 16.93 12.69
CA ILE A 79 -2.52 16.27 11.65
C ILE A 79 -2.53 17.20 10.44
N ILE A 80 -2.08 16.69 9.30
CA ILE A 80 -2.01 17.43 8.06
C ILE A 80 -2.90 16.70 7.04
N PRO A 81 -4.05 17.28 6.65
CA PRO A 81 -4.83 16.73 5.56
C PRO A 81 -4.01 16.83 4.27
N PHE A 82 -4.05 15.77 3.47
CA PHE A 82 -3.30 15.70 2.22
C PHE A 82 -4.29 15.43 1.09
N PRO A 83 -4.32 16.23 0.01
CA PRO A 83 -5.26 15.97 -1.08
C PRO A 83 -5.06 14.55 -1.65
N PRO A 84 -6.10 13.70 -1.66
CA PRO A 84 -6.01 12.39 -2.29
C PRO A 84 -5.60 12.55 -3.75
N GLY A 85 -4.76 11.64 -4.22
CA GLY A 85 -4.33 11.58 -5.62
C GLY A 85 -3.08 12.40 -5.96
N LEU A 86 -2.44 13.07 -5.01
CA LEU A 86 -1.13 13.71 -5.26
C LEU A 86 0.02 12.70 -5.28
N ILE A 87 -0.05 11.71 -4.39
CA ILE A 87 0.90 10.59 -4.30
C ILE A 87 0.11 9.31 -4.56
N TRP A 88 0.66 8.42 -5.36
CA TRP A 88 0.10 7.11 -5.61
C TRP A 88 1.16 6.04 -5.37
N HIS A 89 0.74 4.91 -4.83
CA HIS A 89 1.54 3.71 -4.79
C HIS A 89 0.83 2.64 -5.61
N ALA A 90 1.37 2.41 -6.80
CA ALA A 90 0.93 1.36 -7.71
C ALA A 90 1.75 0.10 -7.44
N TYR A 91 1.11 -1.04 -7.29
CA TYR A 91 1.78 -2.29 -6.94
C TYR A 91 1.17 -3.50 -7.63
N ILE A 92 1.98 -4.55 -7.74
CA ILE A 92 1.57 -5.87 -8.21
C ILE A 92 2.21 -6.94 -7.32
N GLY A 93 1.43 -7.97 -7.00
CA GLY A 93 1.86 -8.98 -6.06
C GLY A 93 1.12 -10.29 -6.19
N GLY A 94 1.40 -11.17 -5.25
CA GLY A 94 0.74 -12.45 -5.09
C GLY A 94 0.17 -12.63 -3.68
N LYS A 95 -0.99 -13.27 -3.58
CA LYS A 95 -1.58 -13.82 -2.35
C LYS A 95 -1.66 -15.33 -2.45
N PHE A 96 -1.51 -16.01 -1.32
CA PHE A 96 -1.70 -17.45 -1.20
C PHE A 96 -2.62 -17.74 -0.02
N ASP A 97 -3.80 -18.28 -0.32
CA ASP A 97 -4.86 -18.53 0.65
C ASP A 97 -4.65 -19.82 1.43
N ILE A 98 -4.86 -19.75 2.75
CA ILE A 98 -4.74 -20.83 3.73
C ILE A 98 -6.00 -20.77 4.63
N GLY A 99 -7.11 -21.27 4.09
CA GLY A 99 -8.42 -21.15 4.74
C GLY A 99 -8.87 -19.68 4.77
N ASN A 100 -9.19 -19.17 5.96
CA ASN A 100 -9.57 -17.76 6.13
C ASN A 100 -8.36 -16.81 6.23
N PHE A 101 -7.14 -17.35 6.28
CA PHE A 101 -5.91 -16.57 6.32
C PHE A 101 -5.24 -16.59 4.95
N TYR A 102 -4.39 -15.61 4.68
CA TYR A 102 -3.52 -15.64 3.51
C TYR A 102 -2.20 -14.97 3.81
N VAL A 103 -1.17 -15.37 3.06
CA VAL A 103 0.12 -14.67 3.01
C VAL A 103 0.20 -13.92 1.70
N MET A 104 0.83 -12.76 1.71
CA MET A 104 0.98 -11.95 0.52
C MET A 104 2.34 -11.28 0.42
N GLY A 105 2.70 -10.93 -0.80
CA GLY A 105 3.78 -9.99 -1.05
C GLY A 105 3.60 -9.29 -2.38
N ASP A 106 4.02 -8.02 -2.43
CA ASP A 106 3.99 -7.20 -3.62
C ASP A 106 5.25 -6.34 -3.75
N ILE A 107 5.45 -5.86 -4.97
CA ILE A 107 6.39 -4.81 -5.30
C ILE A 107 5.63 -3.69 -6.00
N GLY A 108 6.00 -2.46 -5.68
CA GLY A 108 5.35 -1.29 -6.24
C GLY A 108 6.30 -0.18 -6.64
N ALA A 109 5.68 0.92 -7.05
CA ALA A 109 6.33 2.18 -7.39
C ALA A 109 5.51 3.34 -6.82
N VAL A 110 6.21 4.34 -6.30
CA VAL A 110 5.59 5.59 -5.85
C VAL A 110 5.59 6.62 -6.98
N LEU A 111 4.40 7.08 -7.34
CA LEU A 111 4.14 8.08 -8.38
C LEU A 111 3.72 9.39 -7.71
N VAL A 112 4.24 10.53 -8.15
CA VAL A 112 3.81 11.86 -7.66
C VAL A 112 3.30 12.70 -8.82
N ILE A 113 2.00 12.98 -8.86
CA ILE A 113 1.36 13.60 -10.04
C ILE A 113 1.95 14.97 -10.38
N LEU A 114 2.34 15.76 -9.39
CA LEU A 114 2.86 17.12 -9.60
C LEU A 114 4.35 17.20 -9.98
N LEU A 115 5.12 16.14 -9.72
CA LEU A 115 6.58 16.12 -9.90
C LEU A 115 7.05 15.05 -10.90
N GLY A 116 6.12 14.23 -11.42
CA GLY A 116 6.43 13.05 -12.22
C GLY A 116 6.70 11.82 -11.35
N ASN A 117 7.16 10.74 -11.99
CA ASN A 117 7.64 9.56 -11.28
C ASN A 117 8.74 9.98 -10.29
N VAL A 118 8.64 9.59 -9.01
CA VAL A 118 9.78 9.73 -8.08
C VAL A 118 10.72 8.58 -8.42
N PRO A 119 11.80 8.80 -9.18
CA PRO A 119 12.62 7.70 -9.66
C PRO A 119 13.33 7.09 -8.45
N GLY A 120 13.11 5.79 -8.22
CA GLY A 120 13.92 5.04 -7.25
C GLY A 120 13.29 4.82 -5.87
N MET A 121 11.97 4.92 -5.72
CA MET A 121 11.28 4.32 -4.58
C MET A 121 10.45 3.14 -5.05
N ALA A 122 10.97 1.93 -4.81
CA ALA A 122 10.26 0.69 -5.06
C ALA A 122 9.93 0.01 -3.72
N PRO A 123 8.74 0.25 -3.16
CA PRO A 123 8.28 -0.46 -1.98
C PRO A 123 8.15 -1.95 -2.27
N ILE A 124 8.54 -2.75 -1.31
CA ILE A 124 8.25 -4.18 -1.24
C ILE A 124 7.45 -4.38 0.04
N ARG A 125 6.30 -5.02 -0.09
CA ARG A 125 5.46 -5.40 1.04
C ARG A 125 5.43 -6.91 1.18
N ILE A 126 5.48 -7.38 2.42
CA ILE A 126 5.25 -8.78 2.78
C ILE A 126 4.37 -8.77 4.01
N GLY A 127 3.40 -9.67 4.05
CA GLY A 127 2.54 -9.81 5.20
C GLY A 127 1.52 -10.89 5.02
N GLY A 128 0.39 -10.71 5.71
CA GLY A 128 -0.73 -11.61 5.60
C GLY A 128 -2.02 -10.94 6.01
N GLY A 129 -3.12 -11.57 5.66
CA GLY A 129 -4.43 -11.11 6.02
C GLY A 129 -5.34 -12.21 6.52
N TRP A 130 -6.49 -11.76 6.99
CA TRP A 130 -7.54 -12.59 7.54
C TRP A 130 -8.90 -12.11 7.01
N TYR A 131 -9.63 -13.02 6.37
CA TYR A 131 -11.03 -12.85 6.01
C TYR A 131 -11.90 -13.10 7.25
N PHE A 132 -12.51 -12.05 7.77
CA PHE A 132 -13.42 -12.12 8.93
C PHE A 132 -14.89 -12.22 8.53
N SER A 133 -15.21 -12.00 7.26
CA SER A 133 -16.51 -12.30 6.65
C SER A 133 -16.32 -12.66 5.17
N GLU A 134 -17.42 -12.96 4.47
CA GLU A 134 -17.41 -13.24 3.03
C GLU A 134 -16.85 -12.07 2.20
N HIS A 135 -17.03 -10.84 2.68
CA HIS A 135 -16.59 -9.63 1.98
C HIS A 135 -15.53 -8.83 2.75
N GLY A 136 -15.31 -9.09 4.04
CA GLY A 136 -14.48 -8.28 4.91
C GLY A 136 -13.13 -8.92 5.20
N PHE A 137 -12.06 -8.14 5.05
CA PHE A 137 -10.70 -8.58 5.34
C PHE A 137 -9.87 -7.56 6.12
N LEU A 138 -8.86 -8.08 6.82
CA LEU A 138 -7.86 -7.32 7.56
C LEU A 138 -6.47 -7.75 7.10
N GLU A 139 -5.58 -6.82 6.75
CA GLU A 139 -4.18 -7.10 6.39
C GLU A 139 -3.20 -6.43 7.33
N LEU A 140 -2.13 -7.16 7.65
CA LEU A 140 -0.97 -6.66 8.36
C LEU A 140 0.27 -6.93 7.51
N ASN A 141 0.95 -5.87 7.11
CA ASN A 141 2.10 -5.91 6.22
C ASN A 141 3.29 -5.15 6.81
N THR A 142 4.50 -5.62 6.54
CA THR A 142 5.71 -4.82 6.68
C THR A 142 6.11 -4.28 5.32
N LEU A 143 6.66 -3.08 5.29
CA LEU A 143 7.15 -2.44 4.08
C LEU A 143 8.66 -2.18 4.19
N ALA A 144 9.36 -2.35 3.08
CA ALA A 144 10.75 -1.92 2.91
C ALA A 144 10.92 -1.28 1.53
N PHE A 145 11.92 -0.43 1.36
CA PHE A 145 12.29 0.11 0.05
C PHE A 145 13.44 -0.69 -0.53
N LEU A 146 13.31 -1.18 -1.76
CA LEU A 146 14.33 -2.00 -2.41
C LEU A 146 15.70 -1.31 -2.48
N GLN A 147 15.70 0.02 -2.64
CA GLN A 147 16.91 0.84 -2.76
C GLN A 147 17.62 1.05 -1.41
N ASP A 148 16.90 0.93 -0.30
CA ASP A 148 17.42 1.07 1.07
C ASP A 148 16.86 -0.05 1.97
N PHE A 149 17.00 -1.29 1.53
CA PHE A 149 16.35 -2.43 2.18
C PHE A 149 16.77 -2.53 3.65
N PHE A 150 18.07 -2.56 3.93
CA PHE A 150 18.58 -2.66 5.30
C PHE A 150 18.28 -1.43 6.16
N GLY A 151 18.14 -0.24 5.56
CA GLY A 151 17.76 0.97 6.29
C GLY A 151 16.26 1.10 6.56
N SER A 152 15.40 0.39 5.82
CA SER A 152 13.94 0.52 5.88
C SER A 152 13.21 -0.67 6.50
N VAL A 153 13.78 -1.88 6.45
CA VAL A 153 13.19 -3.06 7.08
C VAL A 153 12.92 -2.82 8.57
N GLY A 154 11.71 -3.17 9.02
CA GLY A 154 11.29 -3.01 10.41
C GLY A 154 10.95 -1.59 10.83
N ARG A 155 10.95 -0.62 9.90
CA ARG A 155 10.55 0.78 10.19
C ARG A 155 9.14 1.14 9.75
N PHE A 156 8.59 0.37 8.82
CA PHE A 156 7.30 0.64 8.19
C PHE A 156 6.35 -0.53 8.37
N TYR A 157 5.20 -0.24 8.99
CA TYR A 157 4.14 -1.21 9.22
C TYR A 157 2.86 -0.69 8.59
N TYR A 158 2.13 -1.58 7.96
CA TYR A 158 0.96 -1.24 7.19
C TYR A 158 -0.20 -2.10 7.66
N LEU A 159 -1.29 -1.44 8.02
CA LEU A 159 -2.55 -2.05 8.42
C LEU A 159 -3.61 -1.67 7.41
N GLU A 160 -4.42 -2.63 6.97
CA GLU A 160 -5.53 -2.37 6.06
C GLU A 160 -6.79 -3.10 6.51
N LEU A 161 -7.92 -2.40 6.46
CA LEU A 161 -9.25 -2.97 6.61
C LEU A 161 -9.97 -2.79 5.27
N GLY A 162 -10.45 -3.85 4.66
CA GLY A 162 -11.04 -3.76 3.33
C GLY A 162 -12.32 -4.56 3.14
N TYR A 163 -12.93 -4.27 1.99
CA TYR A 163 -14.17 -4.88 1.51
C TYR A 163 -13.98 -5.38 0.07
N GLU A 164 -14.36 -6.62 -0.19
CA GLU A 164 -14.35 -7.29 -1.49
C GLU A 164 -15.79 -7.36 -2.06
N PHE A 165 -15.97 -6.92 -3.30
CA PHE A 165 -17.27 -6.71 -3.96
C PHE A 165 -17.73 -7.90 -4.79
#